data_AF-A0A848VPM1-F1
#
_entry.id   AF-A0A848VPM1-F1
#
_cell.length_a   1.000
_cell.length_b   1.000
_cell.length_c   1.000
_cell.angle_alpha   90.00
_cell.angle_beta   90.00
_cell.angle_gamma   90.00
#
_symmetry.space_group_name_H-M   'P 1'
#
loop_
_entity.id
_entity.type
_entity.pdbx_description
1 polymer ?
#
loop_
_entity_poly.entity_id
_entity_poly.type
_entity_poly.pdbx_seq_one_letter_code
_entity_poly.pdbx_strand_id
1 'polypeptide(L)'
;AYSSIDSTDTLEEAFAPGGVFGRAARISMEAENDGGSASSGVAGRFNLTPDIGYNRVEGFSPALSAAVGRDIQVFGRFGRAFGLEENLYGYGLRLRRNGYRLEVGFDRRVRSTYPSWTRSRIENSIAFVLGAQDYFDYYRSERTHLSVSIPGSGAWPEVSAGVVREDARSAPLTTDWQLVEDEPITRNPALPATRVGAFEFGLEWGNKPDPFGIVGLDWARVDVEVAQTGLLGSDHNFVRGRLLGTWSVNTF
;
A
#
# COMPACT_ATOMS: atom_id res chain seq x y z
N ALA A 1 -21.86 -23.41 -24.84
CA ALA A 1 -21.40 -22.15 -24.24
C ALA A 1 -19.86 -22.06 -24.22
N TYR A 2 -19.17 -22.53 -25.27
CA TYR A 2 -17.71 -22.49 -25.41
C TYR A 2 -17.33 -22.36 -26.89
N SER A 3 -17.87 -21.36 -27.57
CA SER A 3 -17.61 -21.16 -29.01
C SER A 3 -17.46 -19.70 -29.42
N SER A 4 -17.09 -18.82 -28.49
CA SER A 4 -16.83 -17.41 -28.79
C SER A 4 -15.85 -16.78 -27.79
N ILE A 5 -14.79 -17.50 -27.41
CA ILE A 5 -13.60 -16.84 -26.88
C ILE A 5 -12.79 -16.45 -28.10
N ASP A 6 -12.85 -15.18 -28.45
CA ASP A 6 -11.99 -14.58 -29.46
C ASP A 6 -10.55 -14.59 -28.91
N SER A 7 -9.65 -15.23 -29.64
CA SER A 7 -8.28 -15.50 -29.23
C SER A 7 -7.35 -14.27 -29.24
N THR A 8 -7.92 -13.07 -29.33
CA THR A 8 -7.22 -11.79 -29.16
C THR A 8 -7.61 -11.04 -27.89
N ASP A 9 -8.63 -11.49 -27.17
CA ASP A 9 -8.97 -10.92 -25.86
C ASP A 9 -7.99 -11.46 -24.82
N THR A 10 -7.25 -10.56 -24.17
CA THR A 10 -6.35 -10.97 -23.10
C THR A 10 -7.20 -11.54 -21.95
N LEU A 11 -6.72 -12.62 -21.32
CA LEU A 11 -7.37 -13.24 -20.15
C LEU A 11 -7.69 -12.23 -19.03
N GLU A 12 -7.01 -11.08 -19.05
CA GLU A 12 -7.22 -9.89 -18.22
C GLU A 12 -8.65 -9.31 -18.35
N GLU A 13 -9.22 -9.28 -19.56
CA GLU A 13 -10.57 -8.77 -19.81
C GLU A 13 -11.66 -9.79 -19.43
N ALA A 14 -11.33 -11.08 -19.47
CA ALA A 14 -12.25 -12.16 -19.14
C ALA A 14 -12.45 -12.39 -17.62
N PHE A 15 -11.46 -12.02 -16.79
CA PHE A 15 -11.47 -12.29 -15.35
C PHE A 15 -11.37 -11.06 -14.44
N ALA A 16 -11.19 -9.85 -14.98
CA ALA A 16 -11.33 -8.64 -14.17
C ALA A 16 -12.79 -8.50 -13.70
N PRO A 17 -13.08 -8.35 -12.40
CA PRO A 17 -14.44 -8.03 -11.96
C PRO A 17 -14.88 -6.74 -12.66
N GLY A 18 -15.94 -6.83 -13.46
CA GLY A 18 -16.49 -5.67 -14.15
C GLY A 18 -17.14 -4.67 -13.19
N GLY A 19 -17.29 -3.41 -13.61
CA GLY A 19 -18.10 -2.40 -12.92
C GLY A 19 -17.34 -1.48 -11.96
N VAL A 20 -18.09 -0.69 -11.18
CA VAL A 20 -17.56 0.34 -10.27
C VAL A 20 -16.66 -0.26 -9.18
N PHE A 21 -17.02 -1.45 -8.67
CA PHE A 21 -16.27 -2.14 -7.62
C PHE A 21 -14.96 -2.75 -8.11
N GLY A 22 -14.93 -3.31 -9.32
CA GLY A 22 -13.67 -3.79 -9.90
C GLY A 22 -12.71 -2.67 -10.26
N ARG A 23 -13.24 -1.52 -10.71
CA ARG A 23 -12.43 -0.30 -10.86
C ARG A 23 -11.90 0.20 -9.53
N ALA A 24 -12.73 0.26 -8.48
CA ALA A 24 -12.29 0.65 -7.14
C ALA A 24 -11.24 -0.31 -6.55
N ALA A 25 -11.38 -1.62 -6.79
CA ALA A 25 -10.44 -2.62 -6.33
C ALA A 25 -9.06 -2.49 -7.00
N ARG A 26 -9.03 -2.29 -8.33
CA ARG A 26 -7.80 -1.99 -9.08
C ARG A 26 -7.12 -0.73 -8.55
N ILE A 27 -7.90 0.32 -8.31
CA ILE A 27 -7.41 1.61 -7.79
C ILE A 27 -6.86 1.48 -6.36
N SER A 28 -7.51 0.72 -5.48
CA SER A 28 -7.05 0.52 -4.10
C SER A 28 -5.78 -0.35 -4.01
N MET A 29 -5.67 -1.37 -4.86
CA MET A 29 -4.49 -2.26 -4.90
C MET A 29 -3.26 -1.55 -5.48
N GLU A 30 -3.46 -0.75 -6.53
CA GLU A 30 -2.39 0.12 -7.06
C GLU A 30 -1.95 1.12 -6.00
N ALA A 31 -2.88 1.75 -5.29
CA ALA A 31 -2.56 2.71 -4.22
C ALA A 31 -1.79 2.11 -3.02
N GLU A 32 -1.89 0.79 -2.78
CA GLU A 32 -1.17 0.08 -1.71
C GLU A 32 0.28 -0.30 -2.09
N ASN A 33 0.57 -0.55 -3.37
CA ASN A 33 1.87 -1.11 -3.79
C ASN A 33 2.84 -0.11 -4.43
N ASP A 34 2.40 1.01 -5.00
CA ASP A 34 3.19 2.19 -5.36
C ASP A 34 2.23 3.19 -6.00
N GLY A 35 2.49 4.50 -5.91
CA GLY A 35 1.64 5.57 -6.45
C GLY A 35 1.51 5.63 -7.99
N GLY A 36 1.28 4.50 -8.65
CA GLY A 36 0.77 4.33 -10.01
C GLY A 36 -0.72 4.65 -10.02
N SER A 37 -1.08 5.55 -10.93
CA SER A 37 -2.34 6.26 -10.93
C SER A 37 -3.22 5.74 -12.07
N ALA A 38 -4.13 4.80 -11.81
CA ALA A 38 -5.30 4.61 -12.67
C ALA A 38 -6.46 5.51 -12.20
N SER A 39 -6.65 6.67 -12.84
CA SER A 39 -8.00 7.21 -13.03
C SER A 39 -8.06 8.03 -14.31
N SER A 40 -8.62 7.41 -15.34
CA SER A 40 -9.13 8.07 -16.53
C SER A 40 -10.37 8.87 -16.15
N GLY A 41 -10.35 10.18 -16.40
CA GLY A 41 -11.56 11.00 -16.50
C GLY A 41 -11.78 12.06 -15.42
N VAL A 42 -11.93 13.31 -15.90
CA VAL A 42 -12.57 14.51 -15.30
C VAL A 42 -11.66 15.62 -14.70
N ALA A 43 -10.38 15.40 -14.37
CA ALA A 43 -9.51 16.52 -13.98
C ALA A 43 -8.07 16.39 -14.48
N GLY A 44 -7.77 16.84 -15.70
CA GLY A 44 -6.42 16.77 -16.31
C GLY A 44 -5.28 17.51 -15.58
N ARG A 45 -5.51 18.00 -14.36
CA ARG A 45 -4.50 18.58 -13.45
C ARG A 45 -4.41 17.85 -12.10
N PHE A 46 -5.40 17.06 -11.73
CA PHE A 46 -5.49 16.39 -10.44
C PHE A 46 -5.75 14.90 -10.66
N ASN A 47 -4.80 14.07 -10.21
CA ASN A 47 -5.01 12.64 -10.15
C ASN A 47 -5.76 12.33 -8.86
N LEU A 48 -7.06 12.06 -8.96
CA LEU A 48 -7.92 11.71 -7.83
C LEU A 48 -8.09 10.20 -7.73
N THR A 49 -7.89 9.67 -6.54
CA THR A 49 -7.87 8.23 -6.26
C THR A 49 -8.74 7.97 -5.02
N PRO A 50 -9.97 7.46 -5.17
CA PRO A 50 -10.77 7.02 -4.03
C PRO A 50 -10.15 5.77 -3.40
N ASP A 51 -10.22 5.66 -2.08
CA ASP A 51 -9.83 4.48 -1.31
C ASP A 51 -10.92 4.23 -0.27
N ILE A 52 -11.54 3.05 -0.33
CA ILE A 52 -12.63 2.67 0.55
C ILE A 52 -12.27 1.31 1.14
N GLY A 53 -12.39 1.19 2.46
CA GLY A 53 -12.15 -0.05 3.18
C GLY A 53 -13.21 -0.30 4.26
N TYR A 54 -13.25 -1.55 4.73
CA TYR A 54 -13.99 -1.95 5.91
C TYR A 54 -13.20 -3.02 6.66
N ASN A 55 -12.88 -2.81 7.93
CA ASN A 55 -12.20 -3.80 8.77
C ASN A 55 -12.60 -3.67 10.25
N ARG A 56 -12.21 -4.64 11.08
CA ARG A 56 -12.64 -4.73 12.49
C ARG A 56 -12.18 -3.54 13.37
N VAL A 57 -11.19 -2.79 12.90
CA VAL A 57 -10.57 -1.67 13.64
C VAL A 57 -11.08 -0.33 13.14
N GLU A 58 -11.08 -0.09 11.83
CA GLU A 58 -11.50 1.19 11.25
C GLU A 58 -13.01 1.28 11.05
N GLY A 59 -13.72 0.15 11.06
CA GLY A 59 -15.06 0.05 10.51
C GLY A 59 -15.05 0.50 9.05
N PHE A 60 -16.14 1.15 8.62
CA PHE A 60 -16.15 1.78 7.30
C PHE A 60 -15.14 2.93 7.25
N SER A 61 -14.29 2.93 6.21
CA SER A 61 -13.22 3.92 6.09
C SER A 61 -13.10 4.47 4.67
N PRO A 62 -13.86 5.52 4.30
CA PRO A 62 -13.69 6.21 3.03
C PRO A 62 -12.53 7.21 3.11
N ALA A 63 -11.76 7.28 2.04
CA ALA A 63 -10.68 8.22 1.84
C ALA A 63 -10.59 8.63 0.36
N LEU A 64 -9.98 9.80 0.15
CA LEU A 64 -9.67 10.33 -1.16
C LEU A 64 -8.21 10.80 -1.16
N SER A 65 -7.47 10.38 -2.17
CA SER A 65 -6.12 10.87 -2.43
C SER A 65 -6.13 11.76 -3.67
N ALA A 66 -5.28 12.77 -3.66
CA ALA A 66 -5.11 13.71 -4.75
C ALA A 66 -3.62 13.98 -4.98
N ALA A 67 -3.20 14.08 -6.24
CA ALA A 67 -1.86 14.54 -6.59
C ALA A 67 -1.91 15.54 -7.75
N VAL A 68 -1.05 16.56 -7.70
CA VAL A 68 -0.93 17.61 -8.71
C VAL A 68 0.54 17.89 -9.01
N GLY A 69 0.85 18.14 -10.28
CA GLY A 69 2.20 18.43 -10.75
C GLY A 69 2.93 17.20 -11.30
N ARG A 70 3.97 17.46 -12.10
CA ARG A 70 4.74 16.43 -12.84
C ARG A 70 6.12 16.22 -12.23
N ASP A 71 6.99 17.23 -12.36
CA ASP A 71 8.38 17.19 -11.90
C ASP A 71 8.47 17.58 -10.42
N ILE A 72 7.57 18.44 -9.97
CA ILE A 72 7.28 18.72 -8.56
C ILE A 72 5.83 18.33 -8.36
N GLN A 73 5.61 17.25 -7.64
CA GLN A 73 4.29 16.73 -7.34
C GLN A 73 3.96 17.00 -5.87
N VAL A 74 2.85 17.68 -5.64
CA VAL A 74 2.23 17.78 -4.32
C VAL A 74 1.15 16.72 -4.24
N PHE A 75 1.15 15.93 -3.18
CA PHE A 75 0.15 14.90 -2.97
C PHE A 75 -0.46 15.01 -1.57
N GLY A 76 -1.70 14.57 -1.46
CA GLY A 76 -2.47 14.59 -0.23
C GLY A 76 -3.46 13.44 -0.19
N ARG A 77 -3.85 13.07 1.02
CA ARG A 77 -4.91 12.11 1.31
C ARG A 77 -5.73 12.63 2.47
N PHE A 78 -7.04 12.45 2.39
CA PHE A 78 -7.95 12.72 3.49
C PHE A 78 -9.03 11.63 3.55
N GLY A 79 -9.38 11.18 4.73
CA GLY A 79 -10.39 10.17 4.95
C GLY A 79 -10.81 10.11 6.41
N ARG A 80 -11.68 9.16 6.73
CA ARG A 80 -12.18 8.96 8.09
C ARG A 80 -12.30 7.47 8.39
N ALA A 81 -11.81 7.03 9.53
CA ALA A 81 -12.09 5.71 10.10
C ALA A 81 -13.30 5.85 11.03
N PHE A 82 -14.48 5.41 10.59
CA PHE A 82 -15.71 5.63 11.37
C PHE A 82 -15.74 4.86 12.68
N GLY A 83 -15.18 3.64 12.72
CA GLY A 83 -15.10 2.84 13.94
C GLY A 83 -14.19 3.47 15.01
N LEU A 84 -13.12 4.13 14.59
CA LEU A 84 -12.22 4.86 15.52
C LEU A 84 -12.66 6.30 15.78
N GLU A 85 -13.68 6.80 15.08
CA GLU A 85 -14.08 8.21 15.07
C GLU A 85 -12.94 9.19 14.71
N GLU A 86 -12.01 8.76 13.86
CA GLU A 86 -10.78 9.50 13.57
C GLU A 86 -10.63 9.91 12.11
N ASN A 87 -10.09 11.10 11.90
CA ASN A 87 -9.68 11.55 10.58
C ASN A 87 -8.31 10.95 10.23
N LEU A 88 -8.22 10.39 9.03
CA LEU A 88 -6.99 9.90 8.44
C LEU A 88 -6.54 10.93 7.41
N TYR A 89 -5.28 11.33 7.45
CA TYR A 89 -4.79 12.32 6.49
C TYR A 89 -3.31 12.17 6.26
N GLY A 90 -2.84 12.63 5.12
CA GLY A 90 -1.42 12.71 4.83
C GLY A 90 -1.17 13.67 3.69
N TYR A 91 0.06 14.15 3.61
CA TYR A 91 0.49 15.06 2.56
C TYR A 91 1.99 14.95 2.36
N GLY A 92 2.45 15.34 1.18
CA GLY A 92 3.86 15.32 0.88
C GLY A 92 4.21 15.98 -0.44
N LEU A 93 5.51 16.03 -0.67
CA LEU A 93 6.12 16.58 -1.87
C LEU A 93 7.02 15.51 -2.47
N ARG A 94 6.94 15.37 -3.79
CA ARG A 94 7.79 14.49 -4.57
C ARG A 94 8.43 15.27 -5.71
N LEU A 95 9.76 15.33 -5.69
CA LEU A 95 10.56 15.89 -6.79
C LEU A 95 11.04 14.74 -7.67
N ARG A 96 10.87 14.88 -8.98
CA ARG A 96 11.35 13.95 -10.01
C ARG A 96 12.16 14.72 -11.04
N ARG A 97 13.40 14.30 -11.28
CA ARG A 97 14.25 14.87 -12.33
C ARG A 97 15.18 13.80 -12.88
N ASN A 98 15.14 13.55 -14.18
CA ASN A 98 16.01 12.57 -14.85
C ASN A 98 16.03 11.19 -14.16
N GLY A 99 14.87 10.71 -13.70
CA GLY A 99 14.73 9.46 -12.95
C GLY A 99 15.09 9.54 -11.46
N TYR A 100 15.83 10.56 -11.01
CA TYR A 100 16.03 10.81 -9.58
C TYR A 100 14.73 11.20 -8.90
N ARG A 101 14.51 10.67 -7.70
CA ARG A 101 13.33 10.95 -6.88
C ARG A 101 13.76 11.46 -5.51
N LEU A 102 13.16 12.56 -5.05
CA LEU A 102 13.19 12.96 -3.65
C LEU A 102 11.76 13.04 -3.17
N GLU A 103 11.45 12.42 -2.04
CA GLU A 103 10.11 12.44 -1.46
C GLU A 103 10.20 12.80 0.02
N VAL A 104 9.33 13.71 0.45
CA VAL A 104 9.10 14.02 1.86
C VAL A 104 7.61 13.95 2.13
N GLY A 105 7.21 13.35 3.23
CA GLY A 105 5.81 13.18 3.54
C GLY A 105 5.52 13.02 5.01
N PHE A 106 4.25 13.25 5.33
CA PHE A 106 3.64 12.95 6.61
C PHE A 106 2.32 12.21 6.37
N ASP A 107 2.03 11.19 7.15
CA ASP A 107 0.71 10.58 7.18
C ASP A 107 0.31 10.08 8.57
N ARG A 108 -0.98 10.24 8.87
CA ARG A 108 -1.68 9.65 10.00
C ARG A 108 -2.70 8.63 9.47
N ARG A 109 -2.46 7.35 9.74
CA ARG A 109 -3.24 6.24 9.18
C ARG A 109 -3.38 5.08 10.17
N VAL A 110 -4.29 4.17 9.87
CA VAL A 110 -4.25 2.80 10.40
C VAL A 110 -3.52 1.94 9.38
N ARG A 111 -2.48 1.22 9.82
CA ARG A 111 -1.60 0.41 8.99
C ARG A 111 -1.71 -1.05 9.40
N SER A 112 -1.54 -1.97 8.45
CA SER A 112 -1.37 -3.37 8.79
C SER A 112 0.03 -3.62 9.36
N THR A 113 0.15 -4.52 10.34
CA THR A 113 1.41 -4.90 10.96
C THR A 113 2.35 -5.61 9.99
N TYR A 114 1.78 -6.24 8.95
CA TYR A 114 2.51 -6.94 7.91
C TYR A 114 1.89 -6.70 6.53
N PRO A 115 2.71 -6.61 5.46
CA PRO A 115 2.19 -6.56 4.09
C PRO A 115 1.70 -7.94 3.66
N SER A 116 0.63 -7.98 2.86
CA SER A 116 0.17 -9.20 2.19
C SER A 116 0.29 -9.03 0.69
N TRP A 117 0.85 -10.04 0.03
CA TRP A 117 1.02 -10.07 -1.42
C TRP A 117 -0.15 -10.76 -2.12
N THR A 118 -0.86 -11.60 -1.37
CA THR A 118 -1.96 -12.43 -1.87
C THR A 118 -3.32 -11.85 -1.55
N ARG A 119 -3.40 -10.83 -0.69
CA ARG A 119 -4.65 -10.24 -0.24
C ARG A 119 -4.53 -8.73 -0.11
N SER A 120 -5.31 -8.01 -0.89
CA SER A 120 -5.47 -6.57 -0.78
C SER A 120 -6.38 -6.18 0.39
N ARG A 121 -6.35 -4.90 0.79
CA ARG A 121 -7.27 -4.39 1.81
C ARG A 121 -8.73 -4.45 1.41
N ILE A 122 -9.06 -4.26 0.13
CA ILE A 122 -10.46 -4.32 -0.34
C ILE A 122 -10.97 -5.76 -0.37
N GLU A 123 -10.16 -6.73 -0.81
CA GLU A 123 -10.51 -8.16 -0.75
C GLU A 123 -10.69 -8.62 0.68
N ASN A 124 -9.80 -8.17 1.58
CA ASN A 124 -9.98 -8.40 3.01
C ASN A 124 -11.28 -7.78 3.53
N SER A 125 -11.60 -6.55 3.10
CA SER A 125 -12.83 -5.86 3.50
C SER A 125 -14.08 -6.62 3.07
N ILE A 126 -14.13 -7.05 1.80
CA ILE A 126 -15.25 -7.82 1.26
C ILE A 126 -15.37 -9.16 2.00
N ALA A 127 -14.25 -9.87 2.16
CA ALA A 127 -14.26 -11.15 2.86
C ALA A 127 -14.71 -11.00 4.32
N PHE A 128 -14.23 -9.97 5.03
CA PHE A 128 -14.60 -9.70 6.41
C PHE A 128 -16.09 -9.38 6.55
N VAL A 129 -16.64 -8.51 5.67
CA VAL A 129 -18.08 -8.24 5.63
C VAL A 129 -18.89 -9.50 5.35
N LEU A 130 -18.37 -10.42 4.54
CA LEU A 130 -19.00 -11.70 4.22
C LEU A 130 -18.75 -12.81 5.27
N GLY A 131 -18.27 -12.46 6.46
CA GLY A 131 -18.14 -13.39 7.58
C GLY A 131 -16.78 -14.07 7.72
N ALA A 132 -15.85 -13.86 6.79
CA ALA A 132 -14.49 -14.38 6.96
C ALA A 132 -13.77 -13.63 8.09
N GLN A 133 -12.78 -14.28 8.69
CA GLN A 133 -11.91 -13.60 9.64
C GLN A 133 -11.12 -12.49 8.95
N ASP A 134 -11.02 -11.35 9.63
CA ASP A 134 -10.18 -10.23 9.20
C ASP A 134 -8.71 -10.68 9.23
N TYR A 135 -8.09 -10.71 8.05
CA TYR A 135 -6.75 -11.25 7.86
C TYR A 135 -5.70 -10.43 8.60
N PHE A 136 -5.81 -9.10 8.57
CA PHE A 136 -4.74 -8.21 9.01
C PHE A 136 -4.83 -7.87 10.49
N ASP A 137 -3.66 -7.72 11.11
CA ASP A 137 -3.53 -6.97 12.35
C ASP A 137 -3.21 -5.52 12.05
N TYR A 138 -3.76 -4.62 12.84
CA TYR A 138 -3.68 -3.18 12.59
C TYR A 138 -3.03 -2.43 13.73
N TYR A 139 -2.42 -1.29 13.41
CA TYR A 139 -1.97 -0.34 14.39
C TYR A 139 -2.15 1.09 13.87
N ARG A 140 -2.25 2.04 14.79
CA ARG A 140 -2.36 3.47 14.44
C ARG A 140 -0.94 4.04 14.32
N SER A 141 -0.72 4.79 13.25
CA SER A 141 0.58 5.30 12.86
C SER A 141 0.50 6.79 12.54
N GLU A 142 1.45 7.55 13.08
CA GLU A 142 1.79 8.90 12.63
C GLU A 142 3.24 8.87 12.13
N ARG A 143 3.40 8.92 10.81
CA ARG A 143 4.68 8.68 10.13
C ARG A 143 5.12 9.92 9.37
N THR A 144 6.37 10.31 9.55
CA THR A 144 7.09 11.27 8.71
C THR A 144 8.22 10.54 8.02
N HIS A 145 8.41 10.78 6.72
CA HIS A 145 9.50 10.19 5.96
C HIS A 145 10.18 11.19 5.04
N LEU A 146 11.45 10.91 4.77
CA LEU A 146 12.25 11.56 3.73
C LEU A 146 13.02 10.45 3.02
N SER A 147 12.89 10.36 1.70
CA SER A 147 13.58 9.33 0.91
C SER A 147 14.13 9.92 -0.38
N VAL A 148 15.30 9.46 -0.80
CA VAL A 148 15.88 9.70 -2.11
C VAL A 148 16.01 8.39 -2.87
N SER A 149 15.71 8.40 -4.15
CA SER A 149 15.95 7.29 -5.06
C SER A 149 16.80 7.74 -6.24
N ILE A 150 17.74 6.90 -6.62
CA ILE A 150 18.64 7.07 -7.76
C ILE A 150 18.31 5.94 -8.74
N PRO A 151 17.90 6.27 -9.98
CA PRO A 151 17.45 5.28 -10.94
C PRO A 151 18.60 4.34 -11.31
N GLY A 152 18.27 3.06 -11.46
CA GLY A 152 19.16 2.07 -12.05
C GLY A 152 19.35 2.29 -13.55
N SER A 153 20.35 1.62 -14.13
CA SER A 153 20.53 1.59 -15.59
C SER A 153 21.06 0.25 -16.05
N GLY A 154 20.41 -0.35 -17.04
CA GLY A 154 20.75 -1.69 -17.53
C GLY A 154 20.70 -2.72 -16.41
N ALA A 155 21.86 -3.28 -16.04
CA ALA A 155 22.00 -4.27 -14.97
C ALA A 155 22.14 -3.65 -13.55
N TRP A 156 22.29 -2.34 -13.44
CA TRP A 156 22.42 -1.66 -12.14
C TRP A 156 21.05 -1.44 -11.50
N PRO A 157 20.88 -1.75 -10.19
CA PRO A 157 19.62 -1.54 -9.51
C PRO A 157 19.30 -0.06 -9.30
N GLU A 158 18.01 0.26 -9.15
CA GLU A 158 17.60 1.47 -8.47
C GLU A 158 18.02 1.39 -7.00
N VAL A 159 18.62 2.47 -6.51
CA VAL A 159 19.08 2.57 -5.12
C VAL A 159 18.24 3.63 -4.42
N SER A 160 17.65 3.26 -3.29
CA SER A 160 16.92 4.19 -2.43
C SER A 160 17.52 4.25 -1.04
N ALA A 161 17.51 5.43 -0.44
CA ALA A 161 17.87 5.64 0.95
C ALA A 161 16.90 6.65 1.58
N GLY A 162 16.58 6.47 2.85
CA GLY A 162 15.64 7.34 3.54
C GLY A 162 15.76 7.30 5.06
N VAL A 163 15.01 8.20 5.68
CA VAL A 163 14.77 8.23 7.11
C VAL A 163 13.27 8.24 7.36
N VAL A 164 12.86 7.48 8.36
CA VAL A 164 11.49 7.43 8.85
C VAL A 164 11.47 7.75 10.33
N ARG A 165 10.42 8.45 10.75
CA ARG A 165 10.00 8.57 12.13
C ARG A 165 8.53 8.24 12.22
N GLU A 166 8.17 7.30 13.08
CA GLU A 166 6.83 6.77 13.22
C GLU A 166 6.46 6.64 14.69
N ASP A 167 5.39 7.32 15.10
CA ASP A 167 4.74 7.12 16.39
C ASP A 167 3.62 6.09 16.21
N ALA A 168 3.83 4.89 16.74
CA ALA A 168 2.93 3.74 16.62
C ALA A 168 2.17 3.49 17.93
N ARG A 169 0.88 3.15 17.83
CA ARG A 169 0.03 2.81 18.99
C ARG A 169 -1.02 1.78 18.63
N SER A 170 -1.53 1.08 19.65
CA SER A 170 -2.61 0.10 19.49
C SER A 170 -3.82 0.68 18.75
N ALA A 171 -4.44 -0.16 17.92
CA ALA A 171 -5.73 0.12 17.31
C ALA A 171 -6.75 -0.87 17.88
N PRO A 172 -7.68 -0.46 18.75
CA PRO A 172 -8.63 -1.39 19.35
C PRO A 172 -9.63 -1.90 18.31
N LEU A 173 -10.23 -3.06 18.58
CA LEU A 173 -11.41 -3.51 17.85
C LEU A 173 -12.56 -2.53 18.12
N THR A 174 -13.21 -2.04 17.07
CA THR A 174 -14.27 -1.04 17.15
C THR A 174 -15.59 -1.53 16.59
N THR A 175 -15.54 -2.54 15.73
CA THR A 175 -16.74 -3.15 15.16
C THR A 175 -16.55 -4.65 15.02
N ASP A 176 -17.62 -5.35 15.33
CA ASP A 176 -17.82 -6.77 15.13
C ASP A 176 -18.89 -7.04 14.05
N TRP A 177 -19.30 -6.00 13.31
CA TRP A 177 -20.37 -6.14 12.36
C TRP A 177 -19.89 -6.88 11.10
N GLN A 178 -20.61 -7.94 10.77
CA GLN A 178 -20.49 -8.69 9.52
C GLN A 178 -21.90 -8.93 8.97
N LEU A 179 -22.04 -9.03 7.66
CA LEU A 179 -23.31 -9.36 7.01
C LEU A 179 -23.69 -10.83 7.26
N VAL A 180 -22.68 -11.70 7.32
CA VAL A 180 -22.81 -13.12 7.62
C VAL A 180 -21.97 -13.38 8.86
N GLU A 181 -22.61 -13.84 9.94
CA GLU A 181 -21.93 -14.19 11.19
C GLU A 181 -21.53 -15.68 11.12
N ASP A 182 -20.33 -15.95 10.60
CA ASP A 182 -19.82 -17.33 10.43
C ASP A 182 -18.74 -17.67 11.48
N GLU A 183 -17.88 -16.72 11.82
CA GLU A 183 -16.70 -16.92 12.67
C GLU A 183 -16.62 -15.87 13.79
N PRO A 184 -16.16 -16.23 15.00
CA PRO A 184 -15.92 -15.26 16.05
C PRO A 184 -14.78 -14.31 15.65
N ILE A 185 -15.00 -13.01 15.87
CA ILE A 185 -14.04 -11.98 15.42
C ILE A 185 -12.83 -11.91 16.34
N THR A 186 -11.67 -12.13 15.75
CA THR A 186 -10.38 -12.04 16.44
C THR A 186 -10.12 -10.62 16.92
N ARG A 187 -9.73 -10.47 18.19
CA ARG A 187 -9.31 -9.17 18.73
C ARG A 187 -8.04 -8.71 18.03
N ASN A 188 -7.96 -7.41 17.76
CA ASN A 188 -6.73 -6.83 17.26
C ASN A 188 -5.64 -6.86 18.37
N PRO A 189 -4.42 -7.33 18.10
CA PRO A 189 -3.36 -7.39 19.09
C PRO A 189 -3.06 -6.03 19.72
N ALA A 190 -2.87 -6.01 21.03
CA ALA A 190 -2.49 -4.78 21.73
C ALA A 190 -1.01 -4.45 21.47
N LEU A 191 -0.75 -3.24 20.98
CA LEU A 191 0.60 -2.71 20.79
C LEU A 191 0.87 -1.57 21.78
N PRO A 192 1.94 -1.64 22.60
CA PRO A 192 2.37 -0.50 23.41
C PRO A 192 2.64 0.72 22.55
N ALA A 193 2.32 1.91 23.06
CA ALA A 193 2.69 3.14 22.38
C ALA A 193 4.21 3.23 22.30
N THR A 194 4.74 3.45 21.10
CA THR A 194 6.19 3.45 20.86
C THR A 194 6.57 4.29 19.65
N ARG A 195 7.83 4.70 19.60
CA ARG A 195 8.41 5.47 18.51
C ARG A 195 9.48 4.67 17.78
N VAL A 196 9.31 4.52 16.48
CA VAL A 196 10.32 3.99 15.56
C VAL A 196 10.99 5.15 14.84
N GLY A 197 12.31 5.22 14.91
CA GLY A 197 13.13 6.15 14.14
C GLY A 197 14.21 5.35 13.43
N ALA A 198 14.15 5.26 12.10
CA ALA A 198 14.97 4.32 11.36
C ALA A 198 15.55 4.91 10.07
N PHE A 199 16.68 4.36 9.65
CA PHE A 199 17.20 4.52 8.30
C PHE A 199 16.70 3.38 7.43
N GLU A 200 16.24 3.70 6.23
CA GLU A 200 15.75 2.76 5.24
C GLU A 200 16.69 2.75 4.03
N PHE A 201 17.05 1.58 3.54
CA PHE A 201 17.84 1.37 2.34
C PHE A 201 17.13 0.38 1.44
N GLY A 202 17.12 0.63 0.14
CA GLY A 202 16.45 -0.22 -0.83
C GLY A 202 17.29 -0.41 -2.08
N LEU A 203 17.26 -1.62 -2.63
CA LEU A 203 17.80 -1.98 -3.93
C LEU A 203 16.71 -2.66 -4.73
N GLU A 204 16.47 -2.20 -5.95
CA GLU A 204 15.45 -2.76 -6.84
C GLU A 204 16.03 -3.07 -8.22
N TRP A 205 15.85 -4.31 -8.68
CA TRP A 205 16.30 -4.81 -9.98
C TRP A 205 15.11 -5.22 -10.84
N GLY A 206 15.24 -5.01 -12.15
CA GLY A 206 14.24 -5.44 -13.12
C GLY A 206 13.04 -4.51 -13.21
N ASN A 207 12.03 -4.93 -13.97
CA ASN A 207 10.79 -4.17 -14.14
C ASN A 207 9.76 -4.67 -13.15
N LYS A 208 9.25 -3.77 -12.30
CA LYS A 208 8.22 -4.12 -11.31
C LYS A 208 7.04 -4.83 -11.99
N PRO A 209 6.58 -5.97 -11.44
CA PRO A 209 5.43 -6.67 -12.00
C PRO A 209 4.17 -5.82 -11.89
N ASP A 210 3.40 -5.76 -12.98
CA ASP A 210 2.06 -5.20 -12.93
C ASP A 210 1.16 -6.08 -12.05
N PRO A 211 0.26 -5.51 -11.22
CA PRO A 211 -0.56 -6.27 -10.28
C PRO A 211 -1.45 -7.37 -10.90
N PHE A 212 -1.67 -7.30 -12.23
CA PHE A 212 -2.46 -8.26 -13.01
C PHE A 212 -1.65 -8.98 -14.10
N GLY A 213 -0.33 -8.79 -14.14
CA GLY A 213 0.52 -9.44 -15.13
C GLY A 213 0.62 -10.94 -14.87
N ILE A 214 0.05 -11.76 -15.76
CA ILE A 214 0.34 -13.22 -15.83
C ILE A 214 1.74 -13.46 -16.46
N VAL A 215 2.34 -12.42 -17.04
CA VAL A 215 3.69 -12.48 -17.58
C VAL A 215 4.69 -12.42 -16.43
N GLY A 216 5.42 -13.52 -16.24
CA GLY A 216 6.52 -13.57 -15.30
C GLY A 216 7.55 -12.49 -15.66
N LEU A 217 7.67 -11.49 -14.80
CA LEU A 217 8.70 -10.46 -14.91
C LEU A 217 9.80 -10.82 -13.92
N ASP A 218 11.06 -10.71 -14.36
CA ASP A 218 12.21 -10.88 -13.48
C ASP A 218 12.40 -9.57 -12.72
N TRP A 219 12.04 -9.61 -11.44
CA TRP A 219 12.11 -8.46 -10.55
C TRP A 219 12.54 -8.90 -9.17
N ALA A 220 13.41 -8.12 -8.54
CA ALA A 220 13.85 -8.35 -7.18
C ALA A 220 13.97 -7.03 -6.44
N ARG A 221 13.59 -7.04 -5.17
CA ARG A 221 13.73 -5.91 -4.27
C ARG A 221 14.26 -6.37 -2.92
N VAL A 222 15.27 -5.65 -2.46
CA VAL A 222 15.84 -5.80 -1.12
C VAL A 222 15.64 -4.51 -0.37
N ASP A 223 14.97 -4.57 0.77
CA ASP A 223 14.84 -3.46 1.71
C ASP A 223 15.55 -3.81 3.02
N VAL A 224 16.30 -2.86 3.55
CA VAL A 224 16.97 -2.95 4.85
C VAL A 224 16.59 -1.73 5.68
N GLU A 225 16.06 -1.96 6.86
CA GLU A 225 15.73 -0.92 7.82
C GLU A 225 16.54 -1.12 9.09
N VAL A 226 17.14 -0.04 9.58
CA VAL A 226 17.99 -0.04 10.76
C VAL A 226 17.49 1.01 11.73
N ALA A 227 17.15 0.58 12.94
CA ALA A 227 16.78 1.45 14.05
C ALA A 227 17.73 1.20 15.23
N GLN A 228 18.06 2.26 15.95
CA GLN A 228 18.86 2.18 17.17
C GLN A 228 18.25 3.08 18.23
N THR A 229 18.21 2.62 19.48
CA THR A 229 17.62 3.38 20.57
C THR A 229 18.29 4.75 20.70
N GLY A 230 17.47 5.81 20.73
CA GLY A 230 17.90 7.21 20.76
C GLY A 230 18.18 7.83 19.38
N LEU A 231 18.51 7.03 18.35
CA LEU A 231 18.72 7.52 16.99
C LEU A 231 17.38 7.93 16.38
N LEU A 232 17.28 9.15 15.85
CA LEU A 232 16.02 9.75 15.37
C LEU A 232 14.88 9.74 16.42
N GLY A 233 15.22 9.54 17.70
CA GLY A 233 14.27 9.39 18.79
C GLY A 233 13.62 8.00 18.90
N SER A 234 14.21 6.95 18.33
CA SER A 234 13.63 5.60 18.41
C SER A 234 13.71 4.99 19.80
N ASP A 235 12.67 4.25 20.18
CA ASP A 235 12.65 3.40 21.38
C ASP A 235 13.25 2.00 21.13
N HIS A 236 13.56 1.67 19.87
CA HIS A 236 13.91 0.31 19.45
C HIS A 236 15.33 0.20 18.92
N ASN A 237 15.88 -1.02 19.00
CA ASN A 237 17.13 -1.40 18.37
C ASN A 237 16.90 -2.65 17.53
N PHE A 238 16.95 -2.51 16.20
CA PHE A 238 16.72 -3.62 15.28
C PHE A 238 17.37 -3.41 13.92
N VAL A 239 17.56 -4.52 13.22
CA VAL A 239 17.80 -4.57 11.78
C VAL A 239 16.72 -5.46 11.16
N ARG A 240 16.00 -4.92 10.18
CA ARG A 240 14.95 -5.63 9.45
C ARG A 240 15.32 -5.71 7.98
N GLY A 241 15.49 -6.93 7.48
CA GLY A 241 15.68 -7.18 6.06
C GLY A 241 14.41 -7.74 5.43
N ARG A 242 14.08 -7.30 4.22
CA ARG A 242 13.02 -7.86 3.38
C ARG A 242 13.57 -8.13 1.99
N LEU A 243 13.38 -9.35 1.51
CA LEU A 243 13.68 -9.74 0.14
C LEU A 243 12.37 -10.15 -0.53
N LEU A 244 12.14 -9.60 -1.71
CA LEU A 244 10.97 -9.82 -2.53
C LEU A 244 11.47 -10.09 -3.94
N GLY A 245 10.90 -11.07 -4.61
CA GLY A 245 11.29 -11.33 -5.98
C GLY A 245 10.33 -12.26 -6.68
N THR A 246 10.22 -12.04 -7.98
CA THR A 246 9.56 -12.94 -8.91
C THR A 246 10.56 -13.27 -9.99
N TRP A 247 10.59 -14.54 -10.38
CA TRP A 247 11.47 -15.02 -11.43
C TRP A 247 10.66 -15.88 -12.38
N SER A 248 10.72 -15.55 -13.65
CA SER A 248 10.06 -16.30 -14.69
C SER A 248 10.99 -17.39 -15.22
N VAL A 249 10.47 -18.60 -15.34
CA VAL A 249 11.20 -19.69 -16.01
C VAL A 249 10.42 -20.03 -17.26
N ASN A 250 11.02 -19.78 -18.43
CA ASN A 250 10.43 -20.20 -19.70
C ASN A 250 10.24 -21.71 -19.68
N THR A 251 8.98 -22.15 -19.72
CA THR A 251 8.62 -23.54 -19.87
C THR A 251 8.07 -23.73 -21.29
N PHE A 252 8.99 -24.16 -22.17
CA PHE A 252 8.82 -24.52 -23.59
C PHE A 252 8.67 -23.39 -24.61
#